data_AF-A0A359G0C1-F1
#
_entry.id   AF-A0A359G0C1-F1
#
_cell.length_a   1.000
_cell.length_b   1.000
_cell.length_c   1.000
_cell.angle_alpha   90.00
_cell.angle_beta   90.00
_cell.angle_gamma   90.00
#
_symmetry.space_group_name_H-M   'P 1'
#
loop_
_entity.id
_entity.type
_entity.pdbx_description
1 polymer ?
#
loop_
_entity_poly.entity_id
_entity_poly.type
_entity_poly.pdbx_seq_one_letter_code
_entity_poly.pdbx_strand_id
1 'polypeptide(L)' 'HKKELNEDQTYWLFTSDFLAEGGDGYLMFSRADTIVLSDDTIRDLIIRYIKKENAAGNMIVPDTVARITVSSYQ' A
#
# COMPACT_ATOMS: atom_id res chain seq x y z
N HIS A 1 17.28 -4.76 6.64
CA HIS A 1 17.11 -6.22 6.42
C HIS A 1 15.66 -6.51 6.09
N LYS A 2 15.40 -7.26 5.01
CA LYS A 2 14.06 -7.80 4.71
C LYS A 2 13.94 -9.13 5.48
N LYS A 3 12.87 -9.29 6.24
CA LYS A 3 12.55 -10.57 6.91
C LYS A 3 11.54 -11.30 6.04
N GLU A 4 11.66 -12.62 5.99
CA GLU A 4 10.65 -13.48 5.36
C GLU A 4 9.29 -13.30 6.06
N LEU A 5 8.22 -13.46 5.30
CA LEU A 5 6.87 -13.49 5.84
C LEU A 5 6.69 -14.76 6.67
N ASN A 6 6.01 -14.63 7.81
CA ASN A 6 5.64 -15.77 8.65
C ASN A 6 4.12 -15.94 8.57
N GLU A 7 3.68 -17.11 8.10
CA GLU A 7 2.26 -17.43 7.91
C GLU A 7 1.48 -17.49 9.24
N ASP A 8 2.17 -17.71 10.36
CA ASP A 8 1.58 -17.75 11.70
C ASP A 8 1.52 -16.36 12.36
N GLN A 9 1.85 -15.28 11.63
CA GLN A 9 1.82 -13.91 12.14
C GLN A 9 0.75 -13.06 11.45
N THR A 10 0.13 -12.18 12.25
CA THR A 10 -0.78 -11.14 11.74
C THR A 10 0.01 -9.88 11.38
N TYR A 11 -0.35 -9.26 10.25
CA TYR A 11 0.27 -8.04 9.75
C TYR A 11 -0.77 -6.94 9.54
N TRP A 12 -0.39 -5.69 9.80
CA TRP A 12 -1.15 -4.53 9.35
C TRP A 12 -0.86 -4.25 7.89
N LEU A 13 -1.92 -4.08 7.09
CA LEU A 13 -1.86 -3.75 5.69
C LEU A 13 -2.60 -2.44 5.42
N PHE A 14 -1.98 -1.54 4.66
CA PHE A 14 -2.65 -0.37 4.10
C PHE A 14 -3.07 -0.68 2.66
N THR A 15 -4.35 -0.47 2.36
CA THR A 15 -4.92 -0.70 1.02
C THR A 15 -6.09 0.25 0.78
N SER A 16 -6.63 0.29 -0.44
CA SER A 16 -7.86 1.02 -0.73
C SER A 16 -9.09 0.31 -0.16
N ASP A 17 -10.14 1.08 0.08
CA ASP A 17 -11.48 0.55 0.39
C ASP A 17 -11.96 -0.46 -0.67
N PHE A 18 -11.76 -0.16 -1.95
CA PHE A 18 -12.10 -1.06 -3.06
C PHE A 18 -11.47 -2.45 -2.90
N LEU A 19 -10.17 -2.54 -2.58
CA LEU A 19 -9.51 -3.83 -2.39
C LEU A 19 -9.88 -4.46 -1.04
N ALA A 20 -10.04 -3.67 0.02
CA ALA A 20 -10.51 -4.15 1.32
C ALA A 20 -11.88 -4.83 1.24
N GLU A 21 -12.76 -4.36 0.35
CA GLU A 21 -14.08 -4.94 0.08
C GLU A 21 -14.04 -6.14 -0.89
N GLY A 22 -12.87 -6.49 -1.43
CA GLY A 22 -12.68 -7.64 -2.33
C GLY A 22 -12.77 -7.31 -3.82
N GLY A 23 -12.59 -6.04 -4.19
CA GLY A 23 -12.43 -5.60 -5.57
C GLY A 23 -11.35 -6.39 -6.32
N ASP A 24 -11.47 -6.48 -7.64
CA ASP A 24 -10.61 -7.29 -8.52
C ASP A 24 -10.50 -8.78 -8.12
N GLY A 25 -11.46 -9.30 -7.34
CA GLY A 25 -11.48 -10.68 -6.87
C GLY A 25 -10.59 -10.96 -5.66
N TYR A 26 -10.04 -9.92 -5.00
CA TYR A 26 -9.24 -10.04 -3.79
C TYR A 26 -10.08 -10.30 -2.53
N LEU A 27 -10.95 -11.32 -2.59
CA LEU A 27 -11.89 -11.69 -1.51
C LEU A 27 -11.22 -12.09 -0.19
N MET A 28 -9.90 -12.28 -0.17
CA MET A 28 -9.16 -12.53 1.08
C MET A 28 -9.06 -11.27 1.95
N PHE A 29 -9.05 -10.07 1.38
CA PHE A 29 -8.92 -8.84 2.16
C PHE A 29 -10.19 -8.48 2.93
N SER A 30 -11.37 -8.87 2.43
CA SER A 30 -12.64 -8.69 3.15
C SER A 30 -12.80 -9.58 4.37
N ARG A 31 -11.83 -10.48 4.61
CA ARG A 31 -11.78 -11.39 5.77
C ARG A 31 -10.80 -10.93 6.86
N ALA A 32 -10.29 -9.71 6.79
CA ALA A 32 -9.40 -9.18 7.81
C ALA A 32 -10.10 -9.15 9.19
N ASP A 33 -9.41 -9.58 10.23
CA ASP A 33 -9.95 -9.58 11.61
C ASP A 33 -10.27 -8.17 12.12
N THR A 34 -9.60 -7.15 11.59
CA THR A 34 -9.81 -5.75 11.95
C THR A 34 -9.63 -4.85 10.74
N ILE A 35 -10.60 -3.95 10.53
CA ILE A 35 -10.55 -2.91 9.51
C ILE A 35 -10.60 -1.56 10.21
N VAL A 36 -9.59 -0.72 9.95
CA VAL A 36 -9.56 0.68 10.38
C VAL A 36 -9.73 1.54 9.14
N LEU A 37 -10.86 2.24 9.06
CA LEU A 37 -11.14 3.16 7.97
C LEU A 37 -10.53 4.53 8.25
N SER A 38 -9.99 5.12 7.19
CA SER A 38 -9.48 6.48 7.19
C SER A 38 -10.51 7.38 6.50
N ASP A 39 -10.75 8.57 7.06
CA ASP A 39 -11.56 9.60 6.39
C ASP A 39 -10.80 10.25 5.22
N ASP A 40 -9.47 10.09 5.17
CA ASP A 40 -8.65 10.60 4.08
C ASP A 40 -8.67 9.66 2.86
N THR A 41 -8.98 10.23 1.69
CA THR A 41 -8.83 9.49 0.41
C THR A 41 -7.37 9.35 0.02
N ILE A 42 -7.02 8.28 -0.72
CA ILE A 42 -5.67 8.09 -1.29
C ILE A 42 -5.25 9.30 -2.13
N ARG A 43 -6.18 9.89 -2.89
CA ARG A 43 -5.93 11.10 -3.68
C ARG A 43 -5.51 12.27 -2.79
N ASP A 44 -6.22 12.53 -1.69
CA ASP A 44 -5.91 13.65 -0.81
C ASP A 44 -4.61 13.44 -0.04
N LEU A 45 -4.28 12.19 0.29
CA LEU A 45 -2.96 11.81 0.82
C LEU A 45 -1.84 12.17 -0.17
N ILE A 46 -1.98 11.78 -1.44
CA ILE A 46 -0.99 12.08 -2.49
C ILE A 46 -0.86 13.59 -2.70
N ILE A 47 -1.97 14.33 -2.79
CA ILE A 47 -1.95 15.80 -2.98
C ILE A 47 -1.27 16.48 -1.79
N ARG A 48 -1.58 16.07 -0.55
CA ARG A 48 -0.93 16.62 0.64
C ARG A 48 0.57 16.35 0.63
N TYR A 49 1.00 15.14 0.26
CA TYR A 49 2.41 14.80 0.12
C TYR A 49 3.10 15.70 -0.91
N ILE A 50 2.52 15.85 -2.11
CA ILE A 50 3.09 16.70 -3.17
C ILE A 50 3.23 18.15 -2.70
N LYS A 51 2.18 18.70 -2.07
CA LYS A 51 2.21 20.06 -1.53
C LYS A 51 3.30 20.24 -0.47
N LYS A 52 3.47 19.26 0.42
CA LYS A 52 4.50 19.27 1.46
C LYS A 52 5.91 19.28 0.86
N GLU A 53 6.18 18.39 -0.09
CA GLU A 53 7.50 18.33 -0.74
C GLU A 53 7.80 19.60 -1.54
N ASN A 54 6.82 20.12 -2.27
CA ASN A 54 6.97 21.37 -3.02
C ASN A 54 7.25 22.57 -2.09
N ALA A 55 6.54 22.68 -0.97
CA ALA A 55 6.76 23.74 0.03
C ALA A 55 8.15 23.64 0.68
N ALA A 56 8.71 22.44 0.78
CA ALA A 56 10.08 22.20 1.26
C ALA A 56 11.15 22.45 0.18
N GLY A 57 10.78 22.76 -1.06
CA GLY A 57 11.71 22.90 -2.18
C GLY A 57 12.27 21.57 -2.70
N ASN A 58 11.69 20.45 -2.29
CA ASN A 58 12.13 19.12 -2.69
C ASN A 58 11.53 18.73 -4.05
N MET A 59 12.38 18.23 -4.95
CA MET A 59 11.91 17.55 -6.16
C MET A 59 11.51 16.12 -5.81
N ILE A 60 10.29 15.73 -6.19
CA ILE A 60 9.83 14.35 -6.05
C ILE A 60 10.51 13.51 -7.12
N VAL A 61 11.49 12.71 -6.73
CA VAL A 61 12.16 11.75 -7.59
C VAL A 61 11.71 10.36 -7.18
N PRO A 62 11.04 9.58 -8.06
CA PRO A 62 10.62 8.23 -7.72
C PRO A 62 11.84 7.33 -7.53
N ASP A 63 11.79 6.50 -6.48
CA ASP A 63 12.75 5.42 -6.28
C ASP A 63 12.52 4.32 -7.33
N THR A 64 13.55 4.02 -8.11
CA THR A 64 13.53 3.02 -9.19
C THR A 64 14.02 1.65 -8.74
N VAL A 65 14.33 1.47 -7.44
CA VAL A 65 14.69 0.15 -6.89
C VAL A 65 13.53 -0.82 -7.10
N ALA A 66 13.86 -2.01 -7.60
CA ALA A 66 12.89 -3.08 -7.81
C ALA A 66 12.23 -3.50 -6.47
N ARG A 67 10.90 -3.34 -6.41
CA ARG A 67 10.08 -3.74 -5.25
C ARG A 67 9.38 -5.08 -5.45
N ILE A 68 9.11 -5.42 -6.71
CA ILE A 68 8.48 -6.67 -7.13
C ILE A 68 9.39 -7.30 -8.19
N THR A 69 9.75 -8.55 -7.98
CA THR A 69 10.46 -9.37 -8.95
C THR A 69 9.62 -10.60 -9.19
N VAL A 70 9.15 -10.78 -10.43
CA VAL A 70 8.41 -11.98 -10.82
C VAL A 70 9.39 -12.90 -11.52
N SER A 71 9.65 -14.06 -10.94
CA SER A 71 10.30 -15.16 -11.65
C SER A 71 9.23 -15.84 -12.49
N SER A 72 9.30 -15.70 -13.81
CA SER A 72 8.45 -16.48 -14.71
C SER A 72 8.76 -17.96 -14.50
N TYR A 73 7.77 -18.73 -14.01
CA TYR A 73 7.83 -20.19 -14.09
C TYR A 73 7.67 -20.60 -15.56
N GLN A 74 8.63 -21.37 -16.07
CA GLN A 74 8.42 -22.27 -17.22
C GLN A 74 7.65 -23.51 -16.74
#